data_AF-A0A800FJY2-F1
#
_entry.id   AF-A0A800FJY2-F1
#
_cell.length_a   1.000
_cell.length_b   1.000
_cell.length_c   1.000
_cell.angle_alpha   90.00
_cell.angle_beta   90.00
_cell.angle_gamma   90.00
#
_symmetry.space_group_name_H-M   'P 1'
#
loop_
_entity.id
_entity.type
_entity.pdbx_description
1 polymer ?
#
loop_
_entity_poly.entity_id
_entity_poly.type
_entity_poly.pdbx_seq_one_letter_code
_entity_poly.pdbx_strand_id
1 'polypeptide(L)' 'MKKLLIIIPIMMFVLISGETSETGGKIPDLKIKLLDGKKTSIHTLLEDGPLLIDFWATWCKPCKKVMKHLNKYHNK' A
#
# COMPACT_ATOMS: atom_id res chain seq x y z
N MET A 1 -49.72 -2.53 1.62
CA MET A 1 -48.99 -1.34 1.11
C MET A 1 -48.28 -0.54 2.21
N LYS A 2 -48.77 -0.49 3.47
CA LYS A 2 -48.11 0.24 4.58
C LYS A 2 -46.73 -0.32 5.02
N LYS A 3 -46.46 -1.62 4.82
CA LYS A 3 -45.14 -2.21 5.09
C LYS A 3 -44.05 -1.61 4.19
N LEU A 4 -44.40 -1.23 2.96
CA LEU A 4 -43.48 -0.63 1.99
C LEU A 4 -43.00 0.78 2.43
N LEU A 5 -43.85 1.52 3.14
CA LEU A 5 -43.53 2.87 3.68
C LEU A 5 -42.47 2.84 4.81
N ILE A 6 -42.31 1.71 5.50
CA ILE A 6 -41.32 1.55 6.59
C ILE A 6 -39.99 0.97 6.04
N ILE A 7 -40.05 0.17 4.97
CA ILE A 7 -38.87 -0.49 4.40
C ILE A 7 -37.99 0.50 3.62
N ILE A 8 -38.60 1.51 2.98
CA ILE A 8 -37.87 2.53 2.20
C ILE A 8 -36.87 3.34 3.04
N PRO A 9 -37.24 3.93 4.20
CA PRO A 9 -36.27 4.67 5.02
C PRO A 9 -35.21 3.77 5.66
N ILE A 10 -35.55 2.53 6.01
CA ILE A 10 -34.58 1.55 6.55
C ILE A 10 -33.54 1.13 5.51
N MET A 11 -33.97 0.90 4.26
CA MET A 11 -33.07 0.55 3.17
C MET A 11 -32.18 1.73 2.75
N MET A 12 -32.69 2.96 2.89
CA MET A 12 -31.93 4.18 2.61
C MET A 12 -30.89 4.48 3.70
N PHE A 13 -31.14 4.10 4.96
CA PHE A 13 -30.20 4.24 6.06
C PHE A 13 -28.99 3.29 5.93
N VAL A 14 -29.19 2.08 5.41
CA VAL A 14 -28.12 1.09 5.19
C VAL A 14 -27.11 1.54 4.13
N LEU A 15 -27.52 2.37 3.16
CA LEU A 15 -26.62 2.89 2.12
C LEU A 15 -25.71 4.04 2.60
N ILE A 16 -26.03 4.68 3.72
CA ILE A 16 -25.26 5.83 4.25
C ILE A 16 -24.11 5.36 5.15
N SER A 17 -24.20 4.17 5.75
CA SER A 17 -23.10 3.53 6.49
C SER A 17 -22.12 2.83 5.54
N GLY A 18 -21.64 3.53 4.51
CA GLY A 18 -20.44 3.11 3.80
C GLY A 18 -19.26 3.30 4.73
N GLU A 19 -18.62 2.22 5.17
CA GLU A 19 -17.34 2.30 5.86
C GLU A 19 -16.35 3.01 4.92
N THR A 20 -16.01 4.26 5.22
CA THR A 20 -14.87 4.92 4.61
C THR A 20 -13.64 4.21 5.16
N SER A 21 -13.19 3.15 4.50
CA SER A 21 -11.87 2.61 4.71
C SER A 21 -10.89 3.73 4.35
N GLU A 22 -10.40 4.43 5.38
CA GLU A 22 -9.29 5.36 5.25
C GLU A 22 -8.11 4.54 4.75
N THR A 23 -7.97 4.48 3.43
CA THR A 23 -6.87 3.83 2.72
C THR A 23 -5.59 4.69 2.81
N GLY A 24 -5.43 5.42 3.92
CA GLY A 24 -4.48 6.52 4.09
C GLY A 24 -3.76 6.54 5.44
N GLY A 25 -3.55 5.39 6.08
CA GLY A 25 -2.66 5.30 7.24
C GLY A 25 -1.20 5.51 6.85
N LYS A 26 -0.39 6.15 7.72
CA LYS A 26 1.08 6.14 7.56
C LYS A 26 1.57 4.69 7.52
N ILE A 27 2.52 4.40 6.63
CA ILE A 27 3.13 3.07 6.58
C ILE A 27 3.72 2.73 7.97
N PRO A 28 3.44 1.54 8.54
CA PRO A 28 4.02 1.14 9.81
C PRO A 28 5.55 1.12 9.72
N ASP A 29 6.22 1.44 10.82
CA ASP A 29 7.67 1.39 10.85
C ASP A 29 8.16 -0.06 10.94
N LEU A 30 8.50 -0.64 9.79
CA LEU A 30 8.98 -2.02 9.70
C LEU A 30 10.51 -2.05 9.85
N LYS A 31 11.00 -2.86 10.79
CA LYS A 31 12.43 -3.16 10.92
C LYS A 31 12.83 -4.24 9.92
N ILE A 32 13.81 -3.94 9.07
CA ILE A 32 14.27 -4.80 7.98
C ILE A 32 15.76 -5.08 8.11
N LYS A 33 16.15 -6.31 7.75
CA LYS A 33 17.54 -6.73 7.63
C LYS A 33 17.96 -6.63 6.17
N LEU A 34 19.01 -5.86 5.92
CA LEU A 34 19.60 -5.69 4.59
C LEU A 34 20.43 -6.90 4.20
N LEU A 35 20.80 -6.96 2.92
CA LEU A 35 21.61 -8.05 2.37
C LEU A 35 23.01 -8.13 2.99
N ASP A 36 23.57 -6.99 3.43
CA ASP A 36 24.86 -6.92 4.14
C ASP A 36 24.76 -7.28 5.62
N GLY A 37 23.57 -7.61 6.12
CA GLY A 37 23.30 -7.98 7.50
C GLY A 37 22.96 -6.82 8.44
N LYS A 38 23.08 -5.57 7.99
CA LYS A 38 22.67 -4.40 8.78
C LYS A 38 21.15 -4.38 9.00
N LYS A 39 20.71 -3.72 10.06
CA LYS A 39 19.30 -3.50 10.37
C LYS A 39 18.96 -2.04 10.11
N THR A 40 17.82 -1.78 9.49
CA THR A 40 17.25 -0.45 9.27
C THR A 40 15.75 -0.47 9.51
N SER A 41 15.08 0.68 9.43
CA SER A 41 13.62 0.77 9.42
C SER A 41 13.10 1.57 8.21
N ILE A 42 11.82 1.42 7.89
CA ILE A 42 11.20 2.13 6.77
C ILE A 42 11.21 3.64 7.02
N HIS A 43 10.99 4.07 8.27
CA HIS A 43 10.98 5.49 8.60
C HIS A 43 12.36 6.13 8.41
N THR A 44 13.44 5.44 8.78
CA THR A 44 14.81 5.91 8.51
C THR A 44 15.07 6.08 7.01
N LEU A 45 14.57 5.17 6.15
CA LEU A 45 14.75 5.26 4.69
C LEU A 45 13.93 6.39 4.05
N LEU A 46 12.89 6.88 4.71
CA LEU A 46 12.05 7.98 4.24
C LEU A 46 12.65 9.36 4.55
N GLU A 47 13.65 9.44 5.44
CA GLU A 47 14.32 10.70 5.79
C GLU A 47 15.08 11.29 4.60
N ASP A 48 15.63 10.43 3.74
CA ASP A 48 16.41 10.83 2.56
C ASP A 48 15.55 11.25 1.35
N GLY A 49 14.23 11.04 1.42
CA GLY A 49 13.29 11.41 0.36
C GLY A 49 12.22 10.37 0.07
N PRO A 50 11.50 10.50 -1.06
CA PRO A 50 10.45 9.56 -1.42
C PRO A 50 11.01 8.16 -1.66
N LEU A 51 10.39 7.16 -1.01
CA LEU A 51 10.79 5.76 -1.10
C LEU A 51 9.90 4.99 -2.09
N LEU A 52 10.50 4.37 -3.11
CA LEU A 52 9.84 3.40 -3.98
C LEU A 52 10.14 1.97 -3.49
N ILE A 53 9.09 1.21 -3.14
CA ILE A 53 9.21 -0.19 -2.71
C ILE A 53 8.70 -1.10 -3.82
N ASP A 54 9.56 -1.99 -4.32
CA ASP A 54 9.22 -2.99 -5.35
C ASP A 54 9.34 -4.41 -4.78
N PHE A 55 8.22 -5.14 -4.75
CA PHE A 55 8.18 -6.53 -4.29
C PHE A 55 8.42 -7.48 -5.46
N TRP A 56 9.54 -8.22 -5.42
CA TRP A 56 9.95 -9.11 -6.50
C TRP A 56 10.43 -10.48 -5.99
N ALA A 57 10.69 -11.39 -6.93
CA ALA A 57 11.27 -12.70 -6.64
C ALA A 57 12.18 -13.19 -7.78
N THR A 58 13.09 -14.12 -7.49
CA THR A 58 14.08 -14.64 -8.45
C THR A 58 13.47 -15.29 -9.70
N TRP A 59 12.29 -15.89 -9.53
CA TRP A 59 11.48 -16.49 -10.61
C TRP A 59 10.61 -15.47 -11.37
N CYS A 60 10.49 -14.23 -10.89
CA CYS A 60 9.70 -13.20 -11.57
C CYS A 60 10.44 -12.64 -12.80
N LYS A 61 10.20 -13.21 -13.98
CA LYS A 61 10.75 -12.72 -15.26
C LYS A 61 10.42 -11.25 -15.57
N PRO A 62 9.17 -10.76 -15.45
CA PRO A 62 8.87 -9.36 -15.73
C PRO A 62 9.54 -8.40 -14.73
N CYS A 63 9.57 -8.72 -13.42
CA CYS A 63 10.24 -7.92 -12.41
C CYS A 63 11.72 -7.71 -12.75
N LYS A 64 12.43 -8.77 -13.14
CA LYS A 64 13.84 -8.68 -13.57
C LYS A 64 14.08 -7.76 -14.77
N LYS A 65 13.10 -7.63 -15.67
CA LYS A 65 13.18 -6.67 -16.78
C LYS A 65 13.05 -5.23 -16.27
N VAL A 66 12.10 -4.98 -15.37
CA VAL A 66 11.87 -3.66 -14.73
C VAL A 66 13.08 -3.23 -13.91
N MET A 67 13.69 -4.13 -13.13
CA MET A 67 14.87 -3.83 -12.31
C MET A 67 16.03 -3.21 -13.10
N LYS A 68 16.24 -3.58 -14.37
CA LYS A 68 17.28 -2.97 -15.21
C LYS A 68 17.05 -1.47 -15.42
N HIS A 69 15.78 -1.07 -15.60
CA HIS A 69 15.41 0.32 -15.75
C HIS A 69 15.49 1.09 -14.43
N LEU A 70 15.04 0.48 -13.32
CA LEU A 70 15.16 1.07 -12.00
C LEU A 70 16.63 1.30 -11.61
N ASN A 71 17.50 0.33 -11.88
CA ASN A 71 18.92 0.48 -11.61
C ASN A 71 19.55 1.61 -12.45
N LYS A 72 19.13 1.76 -13.71
CA LYS A 72 19.58 2.90 -14.54
C LYS A 72 19.09 4.24 -14.01
N TYR A 73 17.88 4.30 -13.44
CA TYR A 73 17.35 5.52 -12.81
C TYR A 73 18.11 5.88 -11.52
N HIS A 74 18.42 4.89 -10.67
CA HIS A 74 19.11 5.12 -9.40
C HIS A 74 20.57 5.57 -9.56
N ASN A 75 21.28 5.05 -10.57
CA ASN A 75 22.69 5.41 -10.83
C ASN A 75 22.86 6.66 -11.71
N LYS A 76 21.77 7.36 -12.03
CA LYS A 76 21.81 8.59 -12.82
C LYS A 76 21.91 9.79 -11.88
#